data_AF-A0A2E6QD19-F1
#
_entry.id   AF-A0A2E6QD19-F1
#
_cell.length_a   1.000
_cell.length_b   1.000
_cell.length_c   1.000
_cell.angle_alpha   90.00
_cell.angle_beta   90.00
_cell.angle_gamma   90.00
#
_symmetry.space_group_name_H-M   'P 1'
#
loop_
_entity.id
_entity.type
_entity.pdbx_description
1 polymer ?
#
loop_
_entity_poly.entity_id
_entity_poly.type
_entity_poly.pdbx_seq_one_letter_code
_entity_poly.pdbx_strand_id
1 'polypeptide(L)'
;MTAPLMPKATAVWLVDNTALSFDQIADFCGLHALEVQAIADEEVAIGMQGLDPIANGQLTREEISRCEGDTAERLKLLTSDNPMPEARSKGPRYTPLSKRQDKPDAVAWLLRHYPELSDAQVGRLIGTTKPTINSIRDRTHWNSPNLRPRSPVEIGLCTMDELESNLETARKRAARKAERERKAAEKAAREKAAAADAAAEAATPEPAASEEAAAPETPAWPPAPDAGADEAPATAGATQSTEPDNASETVAETPAWPPSAPSAEDEKDPA
;
A
#
# COMPACT_ATOMS: atom_id res chain seq x y z
N MET A 1 28.88 -21.99 -22.88
CA MET A 1 29.53 -20.80 -23.47
C MET A 1 28.68 -19.61 -23.10
N THR A 2 29.29 -18.54 -22.60
CA THR A 2 28.58 -17.30 -22.25
C THR A 2 28.20 -16.63 -23.56
N ALA A 3 26.91 -16.46 -23.83
CA ALA A 3 26.43 -15.72 -24.98
C ALA A 3 26.22 -14.24 -24.60
N PRO A 4 26.34 -13.30 -25.54
CA PRO A 4 25.96 -11.91 -25.33
C PRO A 4 24.47 -11.78 -24.99
N LEU A 5 24.10 -10.69 -24.29
CA LEU A 5 22.74 -10.46 -23.77
C LEU A 5 21.64 -10.56 -24.84
N MET A 6 21.95 -10.18 -26.09
CA MET A 6 21.03 -10.17 -27.24
C MET A 6 21.73 -10.71 -28.50
N PRO A 7 21.89 -12.04 -28.65
CA PRO A 7 22.81 -12.63 -29.62
C PRO A 7 22.45 -12.34 -31.08
N LYS A 8 21.17 -12.32 -31.44
CA LYS A 8 20.75 -12.00 -32.82
C LYS A 8 20.97 -10.53 -33.18
N ALA A 9 20.61 -9.61 -32.28
CA ALA A 9 20.81 -8.18 -32.52
C ALA A 9 22.30 -7.79 -32.53
N THR A 10 23.12 -8.45 -31.71
CA THR A 10 24.58 -8.28 -31.73
C THR A 10 25.19 -8.87 -33.00
N ALA A 11 24.68 -10.01 -33.50
CA ALA A 11 25.12 -10.57 -34.78
C ALA A 11 24.83 -9.63 -35.95
N VAL A 12 23.63 -9.04 -36.03
CA VAL A 12 23.28 -8.01 -37.05
C VAL A 12 24.30 -6.88 -37.02
N TRP A 13 24.58 -6.33 -35.84
CA TRP A 13 25.54 -5.23 -35.70
C TRP A 13 26.97 -5.64 -36.13
N LEU A 14 27.44 -6.83 -35.72
CA LEU A 14 28.77 -7.32 -36.05
C LEU A 14 28.92 -7.57 -37.56
N VAL A 15 27.90 -8.13 -38.22
CA VAL A 15 27.90 -8.35 -39.67
C VAL A 15 28.00 -7.02 -40.43
N ASP A 16 27.28 -5.97 -39.98
CA ASP A 16 27.24 -4.68 -40.67
C ASP A 16 28.45 -3.78 -40.40
N ASN A 17 29.08 -3.91 -39.23
CA ASN A 17 30.07 -2.94 -38.73
C ASN A 17 31.50 -3.50 -38.61
N THR A 18 31.72 -4.79 -38.86
CA THR A 18 33.03 -5.43 -38.71
C THR A 18 33.36 -6.33 -39.90
N ALA A 19 34.65 -6.61 -40.11
CA ALA A 19 35.12 -7.53 -41.16
C ALA A 19 35.32 -8.98 -40.65
N LEU A 20 34.63 -9.36 -39.57
CA LEU A 20 34.75 -10.69 -38.96
C LEU A 20 34.12 -11.78 -39.83
N SER A 21 34.63 -13.01 -39.72
CA SER A 21 34.04 -14.15 -40.43
C SER A 21 32.72 -14.60 -39.81
N PHE A 22 31.84 -15.19 -40.61
CA PHE A 22 30.55 -15.71 -40.11
C PHE A 22 30.72 -16.75 -39.01
N ASP A 23 31.78 -17.56 -39.07
CA ASP A 23 32.10 -18.55 -38.02
C ASP A 23 32.51 -17.87 -36.71
N GLN A 24 33.26 -16.77 -36.77
CA GLN A 24 33.66 -16.01 -35.57
C GLN A 24 32.45 -15.37 -34.88
N ILE A 25 31.53 -14.80 -35.68
CA ILE A 25 30.29 -14.19 -35.18
C ILE A 25 29.36 -15.27 -34.62
N ALA A 26 29.25 -16.42 -35.30
CA ALA A 26 28.47 -17.58 -34.87
C ALA A 26 28.95 -18.10 -33.51
N ASP A 27 30.26 -18.31 -33.36
CA ASP A 27 30.88 -18.79 -32.12
C ASP A 27 30.70 -17.78 -30.97
N PHE A 28 30.77 -16.47 -31.25
CA PHE A 28 30.57 -15.42 -30.25
C PHE A 28 29.12 -15.30 -29.79
N CYS A 29 28.18 -15.29 -30.73
CA CYS A 29 26.75 -15.16 -30.45
C CYS A 29 26.07 -16.48 -30.04
N GLY A 30 26.77 -17.61 -30.18
CA GLY A 30 26.19 -18.95 -29.96
C GLY A 30 25.12 -19.32 -30.98
N LEU A 31 25.25 -18.79 -32.21
CA LEU A 31 24.36 -19.06 -33.34
C LEU A 31 25.05 -20.00 -34.33
N HIS A 32 24.29 -20.58 -35.27
CA HIS A 32 24.90 -21.35 -36.34
C HIS A 32 25.41 -20.41 -37.47
N ALA A 33 26.49 -20.76 -38.16
CA ALA A 33 27.04 -19.95 -39.26
C ALA A 33 26.00 -19.64 -40.35
N LEU A 34 25.10 -20.59 -40.65
CA LEU A 34 23.98 -20.40 -41.57
C LEU A 34 22.96 -19.36 -41.08
N GLU A 35 22.74 -19.24 -39.77
CA GLU A 35 21.86 -18.19 -39.23
C GLU A 35 22.51 -16.81 -39.36
N VAL A 36 23.83 -16.72 -39.17
CA VAL A 36 24.58 -15.48 -39.39
C VAL A 36 24.58 -15.09 -40.87
N GLN A 37 24.71 -16.07 -41.77
CA GLN A 37 24.58 -15.84 -43.21
C GLN A 37 23.17 -15.34 -43.58
N ALA A 38 22.12 -15.98 -43.05
CA ALA A 38 20.75 -15.54 -43.28
C ALA A 38 20.43 -14.17 -42.65
N ILE A 39 21.20 -13.74 -41.64
CA ILE A 39 21.17 -12.37 -41.11
C ILE A 39 21.85 -11.39 -42.08
N ALA A 40 23.00 -11.78 -42.64
CA ALA A 40 23.70 -10.99 -43.65
C ALA A 40 22.89 -10.82 -44.95
N ASP A 41 22.12 -11.85 -45.31
CA ASP A 41 21.18 -11.82 -46.43
C ASP A 41 19.85 -11.11 -46.10
N GLU A 42 19.75 -10.50 -44.90
CA GLU A 42 18.58 -9.81 -44.36
C GLU A 42 17.29 -10.65 -44.27
N GLU A 43 17.35 -11.99 -44.34
CA GLU A 43 16.16 -12.86 -44.37
C GLU A 43 15.54 -13.07 -42.97
N VAL A 44 16.36 -13.27 -41.95
CA VAL A 44 15.91 -13.68 -40.60
C VAL A 44 15.66 -12.50 -39.65
N ALA A 45 16.24 -11.33 -39.95
CA ALA A 45 16.27 -10.18 -39.06
C ALA A 45 15.65 -8.91 -39.68
N ILE A 46 14.69 -9.07 -40.60
CA ILE A 46 14.00 -7.97 -41.26
C ILE A 46 13.42 -7.00 -40.21
N GLY A 47 13.95 -5.77 -40.18
CA GLY A 47 13.52 -4.72 -39.26
C GLY A 47 14.12 -4.79 -37.84
N MET A 48 15.08 -5.68 -37.58
CA MET A 48 15.79 -5.72 -36.31
C MET A 48 16.92 -4.69 -36.27
N GLN A 49 16.89 -3.80 -35.29
CA GLN A 49 17.98 -2.84 -35.10
C GLN A 49 19.19 -3.52 -34.44
N GLY A 50 20.33 -3.48 -35.12
CA GLY A 50 21.60 -4.00 -34.58
C GLY A 50 21.98 -3.31 -33.27
N LEU A 51 22.41 -4.09 -32.29
CA LEU A 51 22.80 -3.61 -30.97
C LEU A 51 24.32 -3.66 -30.82
N ASP A 52 24.93 -2.49 -30.62
CA ASP A 52 26.39 -2.35 -30.50
C ASP A 52 26.95 -3.05 -29.23
N PRO A 53 27.78 -4.09 -29.37
CA PRO A 53 28.39 -4.80 -28.25
C PRO A 53 29.50 -3.99 -27.55
N ILE A 54 30.08 -2.98 -28.21
CA ILE A 54 31.07 -2.07 -27.63
C ILE A 54 30.37 -1.09 -26.69
N ALA A 55 29.26 -0.49 -27.15
CA ALA A 55 28.45 0.42 -26.35
C ALA A 55 27.88 -0.26 -25.09
N ASN A 56 27.56 -1.56 -25.18
CA ASN A 56 27.10 -2.37 -24.03
C ASN A 56 28.24 -2.83 -23.11
N GLY A 57 29.50 -2.53 -23.41
CA GLY A 57 30.65 -3.00 -22.64
C GLY A 57 30.83 -4.53 -22.66
N GLN A 58 30.38 -5.19 -23.73
CA GLN A 58 30.54 -6.64 -23.92
C GLN A 58 31.78 -6.99 -24.75
N LEU A 59 32.21 -6.09 -25.65
CA LEU A 59 33.44 -6.19 -26.43
C LEU A 59 34.20 -4.87 -26.38
N THR A 60 35.50 -4.93 -26.62
CA THR A 60 36.32 -3.73 -26.86
C THR A 60 36.66 -3.63 -28.33
N ARG A 61 36.97 -2.41 -28.79
CA ARG A 61 37.37 -2.19 -30.19
C ARG A 61 38.69 -2.88 -30.51
N GLU A 62 39.60 -2.97 -29.54
CA GLU A 62 40.88 -3.66 -29.72
C GLU A 62 40.68 -5.16 -29.97
N GLU A 63 39.71 -5.79 -29.29
CA GLU A 63 39.40 -7.20 -29.45
C GLU A 63 38.80 -7.51 -30.83
N ILE A 64 37.94 -6.63 -31.36
CA ILE A 64 37.41 -6.76 -32.72
C ILE A 64 38.54 -6.64 -33.74
N SER A 65 39.38 -5.61 -33.64
CA SER A 65 40.51 -5.44 -34.58
C SER A 65 41.54 -6.57 -34.52
N ARG A 66 41.70 -7.22 -33.35
CA ARG A 66 42.53 -8.42 -33.20
C ARG A 66 41.97 -9.57 -34.04
N CYS A 67 40.68 -9.85 -33.92
CA CYS A 67 40.02 -10.94 -34.63
C CYS A 67 39.72 -10.65 -36.11
N GLU A 68 39.66 -9.38 -36.53
CA GLU A 68 39.56 -9.00 -37.95
C GLU A 68 40.83 -9.35 -38.74
N GLY A 69 41.99 -9.37 -38.09
CA GLY A 69 43.26 -9.72 -38.74
C GLY A 69 43.50 -11.23 -38.91
N ASP A 70 42.83 -12.07 -38.11
CA ASP A 70 43.00 -13.52 -38.14
C ASP A 70 41.67 -14.24 -37.90
N THR A 71 41.21 -14.99 -38.92
CA THR A 71 39.94 -15.73 -38.92
C THR A 71 39.97 -16.98 -38.01
N ALA A 72 41.15 -17.44 -37.59
CA ALA A 72 41.31 -18.55 -36.66
C ALA A 72 41.07 -18.13 -35.20
N GLU A 73 41.16 -16.83 -34.91
CA GLU A 73 40.94 -16.33 -33.56
C GLU A 73 39.44 -16.26 -33.22
N ARG A 74 39.14 -16.27 -31.92
CA ARG A 74 37.78 -16.20 -31.39
C ARG A 74 37.64 -15.02 -30.45
N LEU A 75 36.52 -14.29 -30.60
CA LEU A 75 36.14 -13.19 -29.74
C LEU A 75 35.86 -13.67 -28.33
N LYS A 76 36.34 -12.92 -27.33
CA LYS A 76 36.05 -13.17 -25.92
C LYS A 76 35.18 -12.06 -25.35
N LEU A 77 34.08 -12.45 -24.69
CA LEU A 77 33.27 -11.48 -23.94
C LEU A 77 34.08 -10.83 -22.82
N LEU A 78 33.99 -9.50 -22.74
CA LEU A 78 34.44 -8.75 -21.60
C LEU A 78 33.56 -9.12 -20.40
N THR A 79 34.16 -9.64 -19.33
CA THR A 79 33.45 -9.87 -18.07
C THR A 79 33.26 -8.51 -17.39
N SER A 80 32.15 -7.86 -17.69
CA SER A 80 31.71 -6.67 -16.97
C SER A 80 31.14 -7.12 -15.61
N ASP A 81 31.92 -6.96 -14.55
CA ASP A 81 31.49 -7.11 -13.15
C ASP A 81 30.61 -5.91 -12.76
N ASN A 82 29.48 -5.75 -13.43
CA ASN A 82 28.52 -4.73 -13.05
C ASN A 82 27.62 -5.32 -11.96
N PRO A 83 27.75 -4.89 -10.69
CA PRO A 83 26.93 -5.43 -9.61
C PRO A 83 25.46 -5.19 -9.95
N MET A 84 24.67 -6.26 -9.91
CA MET A 84 23.23 -6.20 -10.14
C MET A 84 22.64 -5.06 -9.29
N PRO A 85 22.00 -4.04 -9.89
CA PRO A 85 21.42 -2.95 -9.10
C PRO A 85 20.37 -3.56 -8.18
N GLU A 86 20.59 -3.44 -6.87
CA GLU A 86 19.63 -3.93 -5.88
C GLU A 86 18.25 -3.34 -6.19
N ALA A 87 17.26 -4.21 -6.36
CA ALA A 87 15.91 -3.82 -6.71
C ALA A 87 15.42 -2.73 -5.74
N ARG A 88 14.96 -1.61 -6.31
CA ARG A 88 14.61 -0.41 -5.56
C ARG A 88 13.77 -0.72 -4.33
N SER A 89 14.22 -0.12 -3.24
CA SER A 89 13.78 -0.43 -1.89
C SER A 89 12.38 0.12 -1.59
N LYS A 90 11.52 -0.75 -1.03
CA LYS A 90 10.42 -0.46 -0.07
C LYS A 90 9.29 0.48 -0.54
N GLY A 91 8.67 0.19 -1.68
CA GLY A 91 7.29 0.62 -1.97
C GLY A 91 6.25 -0.36 -1.40
N PRO A 92 4.99 0.04 -1.20
CA PRO A 92 3.91 -0.91 -0.89
C PRO A 92 3.84 -1.97 -1.98
N ARG A 93 3.95 -3.26 -1.62
CA ARG A 93 3.85 -4.34 -2.61
C ARG A 93 2.47 -4.34 -3.23
N TYR A 94 2.42 -4.39 -4.56
CA TYR A 94 1.16 -4.61 -5.26
C TYR A 94 0.59 -5.96 -4.83
N THR A 95 -0.61 -5.95 -4.25
CA THR A 95 -1.29 -7.19 -3.88
C THR A 95 -2.13 -7.67 -5.06
N PRO A 96 -1.92 -8.91 -5.54
CA PRO A 96 -2.70 -9.47 -6.63
C PRO A 96 -4.18 -9.56 -6.25
N LEU A 97 -5.07 -9.47 -7.24
CA LEU A 97 -6.52 -9.40 -7.03
C LEU A 97 -7.06 -10.56 -6.18
N SER A 98 -6.54 -11.77 -6.39
CA SER A 98 -6.91 -12.97 -5.62
C SER A 98 -6.71 -12.82 -4.11
N LYS A 99 -5.66 -12.12 -3.69
CA LYS A 99 -5.31 -11.93 -2.27
C LYS A 99 -5.90 -10.65 -1.66
N ARG A 100 -6.72 -9.89 -2.40
CA ARG A 100 -7.29 -8.63 -1.89
C ARG A 100 -8.41 -8.87 -0.88
N GLN A 101 -9.15 -9.96 -1.03
CA GLN A 101 -10.23 -10.33 -0.10
C GLN A 101 -9.69 -10.77 1.26
N ASP A 102 -8.46 -11.27 1.31
CA ASP A 102 -7.80 -11.70 2.55
C ASP A 102 -7.12 -10.55 3.32
N LYS A 103 -7.02 -9.36 2.72
CA LYS A 103 -6.47 -8.16 3.38
C LYS A 103 -7.20 -7.79 4.68
N PRO A 104 -8.55 -7.66 4.69
CA PRO A 104 -9.26 -7.31 5.91
C PRO A 104 -9.11 -8.37 7.01
N ASP A 105 -9.00 -9.65 6.64
CA ASP A 105 -8.73 -10.76 7.56
C ASP A 105 -7.35 -10.65 8.23
N ALA A 106 -6.33 -10.31 7.43
CA ALA A 106 -4.99 -10.02 7.92
C ALA A 106 -4.92 -8.81 8.85
N VAL A 107 -5.64 -7.72 8.52
CA VAL A 107 -5.72 -6.52 9.36
C VAL A 107 -6.41 -6.84 10.69
N ALA A 108 -7.53 -7.58 10.67
CA ALA A 108 -8.24 -7.98 11.87
C ALA A 108 -7.35 -8.83 12.81
N TRP A 109 -6.52 -9.71 12.24
CA TRP A 109 -5.57 -10.50 13.01
C TRP A 109 -4.47 -9.64 13.65
N LEU A 110 -3.88 -8.71 12.91
CA LEU A 110 -2.85 -7.80 13.45
C LEU A 110 -3.39 -6.93 14.58
N LEU A 111 -4.58 -6.36 14.42
CA LEU A 111 -5.22 -5.53 15.45
C LEU A 111 -5.52 -6.32 16.73
N ARG A 112 -5.80 -7.62 16.63
CA ARG A 112 -6.08 -8.49 17.77
C ARG A 112 -4.82 -8.94 18.52
N HIS A 113 -3.75 -9.27 17.79
CA HIS A 113 -2.55 -9.87 18.38
C HIS A 113 -1.46 -8.85 18.71
N TYR A 114 -1.36 -7.76 17.92
CA TYR A 114 -0.30 -6.77 18.04
C TYR A 114 -0.87 -5.34 18.04
N PRO A 115 -1.58 -4.94 19.13
CA PRO A 115 -2.11 -3.58 19.25
C PRO A 115 -1.02 -2.51 19.34
N GLU A 116 0.25 -2.88 19.59
CA GLU A 116 1.38 -1.97 19.57
C GLU A 116 1.76 -1.45 18.17
N LEU A 117 1.30 -2.11 17.10
CA LEU A 117 1.58 -1.70 15.73
C LEU A 117 0.80 -0.43 15.36
N SER A 118 1.49 0.55 14.77
CA SER A 118 0.83 1.75 14.26
C SER A 118 0.10 1.49 12.94
N ASP A 119 -1.01 2.21 12.70
CA ASP A 119 -1.80 2.10 11.46
C ASP A 119 -0.94 2.34 10.20
N ALA A 120 0.09 3.20 10.32
CA ALA A 120 1.05 3.44 9.25
C ALA A 120 1.93 2.20 8.94
N GLN A 121 2.31 1.43 9.96
CA GLN A 121 3.06 0.18 9.79
C GLN A 121 2.16 -0.92 9.21
N VAL A 122 0.93 -1.05 9.70
CA VAL A 122 -0.05 -1.99 9.17
C VAL A 122 -0.34 -1.71 7.69
N GLY A 123 -0.52 -0.43 7.33
CA GLY A 123 -0.71 -0.02 5.93
C GLY A 123 0.46 -0.37 5.03
N ARG A 124 1.71 -0.24 5.52
CA ARG A 124 2.91 -0.60 4.77
C ARG A 124 3.11 -2.12 4.62
N LEU A 125 2.80 -2.89 5.67
CA LEU A 125 2.92 -4.34 5.69
C LEU A 125 1.93 -5.04 4.74
N ILE A 126 0.65 -4.64 4.81
CA ILE A 126 -0.43 -5.30 4.05
C ILE A 126 -0.70 -4.63 2.70
N GLY A 127 -0.32 -3.36 2.54
CA GLY A 127 -0.72 -2.54 1.39
C GLY A 127 -2.20 -2.18 1.46
N THR A 128 -2.64 -1.68 2.63
CA THR A 128 -4.00 -1.17 2.86
C THR A 128 -3.95 0.31 3.27
N THR A 129 -5.10 0.96 3.33
CA THR A 129 -5.21 2.38 3.68
C THR A 129 -5.69 2.55 5.14
N LYS A 130 -5.32 3.67 5.76
CA LYS A 130 -5.76 4.03 7.11
C LYS A 130 -7.29 4.01 7.31
N PRO A 131 -8.14 4.55 6.41
CA PRO A 131 -9.59 4.47 6.59
C PRO A 131 -10.08 3.03 6.64
N THR A 132 -9.54 2.14 5.80
CA THR A 132 -9.89 0.71 5.83
C THR A 132 -9.50 0.05 7.16
N ILE A 133 -8.32 0.38 7.70
CA ILE A 133 -7.88 -0.14 9.02
C ILE A 133 -8.85 0.31 10.12
N ASN A 134 -9.24 1.59 10.12
CA ASN A 134 -10.19 2.12 11.10
C ASN A 134 -11.58 1.49 10.97
N SER A 135 -12.11 1.33 9.74
CA SER A 135 -13.39 0.65 9.53
C SER A 135 -13.40 -0.79 10.02
N ILE A 136 -12.26 -1.49 9.99
CA ILE A 136 -12.13 -2.84 10.54
C ILE A 136 -12.06 -2.81 12.06
N ARG A 137 -11.33 -1.85 12.64
CA ARG A 137 -11.26 -1.62 14.09
C ARG A 137 -12.65 -1.34 14.68
N ASP A 138 -13.41 -0.50 13.99
CA ASP A 138 -14.76 -0.07 14.40
C ASP A 138 -15.86 -1.05 13.95
N ARG A 139 -15.49 -2.13 13.24
CA ARG A 139 -16.41 -3.13 12.65
C ARG A 139 -17.47 -2.53 11.71
N THR A 140 -17.18 -1.39 11.09
CA THR A 140 -18.03 -0.70 10.10
C THR A 140 -17.70 -1.07 8.66
N HIS A 141 -16.69 -1.92 8.43
CA HIS A 141 -16.40 -2.46 7.11
C HIS A 141 -17.57 -3.32 6.61
N TRP A 142 -17.94 -3.21 5.34
CA TRP A 142 -19.07 -3.95 4.76
C TRP A 142 -18.97 -5.47 4.96
N ASN A 143 -17.75 -6.01 4.95
CA ASN A 143 -17.49 -7.44 5.18
C ASN A 143 -17.18 -7.79 6.64
N SER A 144 -17.40 -6.88 7.60
CA SER A 144 -17.11 -7.12 9.01
C SER A 144 -17.72 -8.40 9.60
N PRO A 145 -18.94 -8.85 9.26
CA PRO A 145 -19.50 -10.07 9.85
C PRO A 145 -18.81 -11.36 9.39
N ASN A 146 -18.16 -11.37 8.22
CA ASN A 146 -17.51 -12.57 7.68
C ASN A 146 -15.99 -12.59 7.92
N LEU A 147 -15.43 -11.61 8.64
CA LEU A 147 -13.98 -11.54 8.85
C LEU A 147 -13.48 -12.73 9.66
N ARG A 148 -12.45 -13.39 9.14
CA ARG A 148 -11.76 -14.48 9.81
C ARG A 148 -10.32 -14.05 10.08
N PRO A 149 -9.99 -13.67 11.33
CA PRO A 149 -8.64 -13.22 11.66
C PRO A 149 -7.61 -14.30 11.33
N ARG A 150 -6.79 -14.07 10.31
CA ARG A 150 -5.72 -14.99 9.88
C ARG A 150 -4.39 -14.26 9.75
N SER A 151 -3.29 -14.96 10.03
CA SER A 151 -1.96 -14.36 10.03
C SER A 151 -1.57 -13.84 8.64
N PRO A 152 -1.04 -12.61 8.51
CA PRO A 152 -0.59 -12.06 7.24
C PRO A 152 0.59 -12.83 6.63
N VAL A 153 1.36 -13.55 7.45
CA VAL A 153 2.47 -14.40 7.00
C VAL A 153 1.92 -15.66 6.32
N GLU A 154 0.89 -16.28 6.89
CA GLU A 154 0.25 -17.48 6.32
C GLU A 154 -0.45 -17.19 4.98
N ILE A 155 -1.06 -16.01 4.84
CA ILE A 155 -1.69 -15.55 3.60
C ILE A 155 -0.60 -15.20 2.54
N GLY A 156 0.64 -15.00 3.00
CA GLY A 156 1.76 -14.58 2.16
C GLY A 156 1.61 -13.13 1.68
N LEU A 157 1.15 -12.24 2.57
CA LEU A 157 1.10 -10.79 2.37
C LEU A 157 2.38 -10.11 2.88
N CYS A 158 2.98 -10.65 3.94
CA CYS A 158 4.27 -10.21 4.48
C CYS A 158 5.19 -11.41 4.75
N THR A 159 6.49 -11.17 4.82
CA THR A 159 7.45 -12.17 5.30
C THR A 159 7.57 -12.11 6.83
N MET A 160 8.11 -13.17 7.45
CA MET A 160 8.33 -13.21 8.90
C MET A 160 9.28 -12.08 9.34
N ASP A 161 10.39 -11.89 8.62
CA ASP A 161 11.38 -10.86 8.91
C ASP A 161 10.79 -9.43 8.86
N GLU A 162 9.86 -9.19 7.94
CA GLU A 162 9.17 -7.91 7.83
C GLU A 162 8.23 -7.66 9.01
N LEU A 163 7.55 -8.71 9.49
CA LEU A 163 6.71 -8.62 10.68
C LEU A 163 7.55 -8.29 11.91
N GLU A 164 8.64 -9.04 12.13
CA GLU A 164 9.54 -8.88 13.28
C GLU A 164 10.20 -7.49 13.31
N SER A 165 10.74 -7.04 12.18
CA SER A 165 11.35 -5.70 12.08
C SER A 165 10.36 -4.57 12.36
N ASN A 166 9.09 -4.72 11.97
CA ASN A 166 8.04 -3.75 12.29
C ASN A 166 7.64 -3.79 13.76
N LEU A 167 7.58 -4.98 14.37
CA LEU A 167 7.31 -5.15 15.80
C LEU A 167 8.42 -4.55 16.66
N GLU A 168 9.68 -4.80 16.34
CA GLU A 168 10.80 -4.15 17.03
C GLU A 168 10.71 -2.63 16.95
N THR A 169 10.42 -2.11 15.75
CA THR A 169 10.31 -0.66 15.55
C THR A 169 9.12 -0.10 16.33
N ALA A 170 8.00 -0.83 16.38
CA ALA A 170 6.83 -0.46 17.17
C ALA A 170 7.13 -0.43 18.67
N ARG A 171 7.78 -1.47 19.20
CA ARG A 171 8.22 -1.53 20.61
C ARG A 171 9.19 -0.40 20.96
N LYS A 172 10.18 -0.13 20.11
CA LYS A 172 11.13 1.00 20.25
C LYS A 172 10.38 2.34 20.27
N ARG A 173 9.37 2.52 19.42
CA ARG A 173 8.52 3.72 19.41
C ARG A 173 7.66 3.84 20.65
N ALA A 174 7.02 2.75 21.10
CA ALA A 174 6.21 2.72 22.31
C ALA A 174 7.03 3.10 23.54
N ALA A 175 8.24 2.55 23.68
CA ALA A 175 9.17 2.91 24.76
C ALA A 175 9.53 4.41 24.73
N ARG A 176 9.88 4.95 23.56
CA ARG A 176 10.17 6.39 23.40
C ARG A 176 8.95 7.27 23.70
N LYS A 177 7.74 6.83 23.34
CA LYS A 177 6.50 7.55 23.63
C LYS A 177 6.23 7.59 25.13
N ALA A 178 6.33 6.45 25.81
CA ALA A 178 6.16 6.36 27.26
C ALA A 178 7.18 7.22 28.03
N GLU A 179 8.44 7.27 27.59
CA GLU A 179 9.46 8.12 28.20
C GLU A 179 9.13 9.62 28.04
N ARG A 180 8.66 10.03 26.86
CA ARG A 180 8.23 11.41 26.59
C ARG A 180 7.02 11.79 27.43
N GLU A 181 6.03 10.91 27.53
CA GLU A 181 4.83 11.12 28.35
C GLU A 181 5.21 11.23 29.84
N ARG A 182 6.13 10.39 30.33
CA ARG A 182 6.64 10.50 31.70
C ARG A 182 7.35 11.85 31.93
N LYS A 183 8.25 12.26 31.03
CA LYS A 183 8.96 13.55 31.13
C LYS A 183 7.99 14.74 31.06
N ALA A 184 6.96 14.66 30.20
CA ALA A 184 5.93 15.68 30.10
C ALA A 184 5.06 15.73 31.37
N ALA A 185 4.67 14.58 31.93
CA ALA A 185 3.93 14.50 33.18
C ALA A 185 4.75 15.03 34.37
N GLU A 186 6.05 14.73 34.43
CA GLU A 186 6.96 15.24 35.45
C GLU A 186 7.12 16.77 35.33
N LYS A 187 7.28 17.30 34.11
CA LYS A 187 7.33 18.74 33.87
C LYS A 187 6.00 19.42 34.25
N ALA A 188 4.86 18.85 33.86
CA ALA A 188 3.54 19.38 34.19
C ALA A 188 3.26 19.30 35.71
N ALA A 189 3.75 18.27 36.39
CA ALA A 189 3.66 18.15 37.85
C ALA A 189 4.55 19.18 38.55
N ARG A 190 5.76 19.44 38.04
CA ARG A 190 6.65 20.50 38.55
C ARG A 190 6.07 21.90 38.33
N GLU A 191 5.46 22.16 37.18
CA GLU A 191 4.78 23.43 36.90
C GLU A 191 3.54 23.61 37.78
N LYS A 192 2.75 22.55 38.02
CA LYS A 192 1.64 22.58 38.98
C LYS A 192 2.10 22.75 40.43
N ALA A 193 3.20 22.12 40.83
CA ALA A 193 3.77 22.29 42.17
C ALA A 193 4.30 23.71 42.36
N ALA A 194 4.98 24.28 41.36
CA ALA A 194 5.43 25.68 41.39
C ALA A 194 4.25 26.67 41.40
N ALA A 195 3.16 26.38 40.69
CA ALA A 195 1.94 27.20 40.73
C ALA A 195 1.18 27.07 42.06
N ALA A 196 1.20 25.90 42.70
CA ALA A 196 0.62 25.68 44.03
C ALA A 196 1.46 26.35 45.14
N ASP A 197 2.78 26.33 45.01
CA ASP A 197 3.72 27.02 45.91
C ASP A 197 3.57 28.55 45.80
N ALA A 198 3.44 29.08 44.58
CA ALA A 198 3.13 30.51 44.36
C ALA A 198 1.73 30.92 44.87
N ALA A 199 0.75 30.01 44.85
CA ALA A 199 -0.57 30.26 45.44
C ALA A 199 -0.57 30.17 46.97
N ALA A 200 0.33 29.39 47.57
CA ALA A 200 0.54 29.31 49.01
C ALA A 200 1.34 30.52 49.54
N GLU A 201 2.31 31.04 48.77
CA GLU A 201 3.07 32.25 49.11
C GLU A 201 2.19 33.53 49.02
N ALA A 202 1.09 33.51 48.26
CA ALA A 202 0.07 34.56 48.28
C ALA A 202 -0.88 34.50 49.51
N ALA A 203 -0.76 33.47 50.35
CA ALA A 203 -1.63 33.24 51.50
C ALA A 203 -0.80 32.99 52.79
N THR A 204 0.11 33.89 53.13
CA THR A 204 0.66 34.00 54.50
C THR A 204 0.10 35.26 55.17
N PRO A 205 -0.67 35.13 56.28
CA PRO A 205 -1.37 36.22 56.93
C PRO A 205 -0.56 36.86 58.08
N GLU A 206 -0.59 38.19 58.21
CA GLU A 206 -0.19 38.93 59.42
C GLU A 206 -1.29 39.97 59.82
N PRO A 207 -1.43 40.31 61.12
CA PRO A 207 -2.73 40.39 61.81
C PRO A 207 -3.04 41.75 62.50
N ALA A 208 -4.27 41.83 63.06
CA ALA A 208 -4.80 42.82 64.04
C ALA A 208 -5.08 44.25 63.51
N ALA A 209 -6.15 44.98 63.85
CA ALA A 209 -7.39 44.84 64.64
C ALA A 209 -8.32 45.98 64.10
N SER A 210 -9.66 45.88 64.05
CA SER A 210 -10.56 46.04 65.19
C SER A 210 -12.02 45.66 64.83
N GLU A 211 -12.68 45.05 65.81
CA GLU A 211 -14.14 44.83 65.99
C GLU A 211 -15.03 46.01 65.56
N GLU A 212 -16.25 45.73 65.06
CA GLU A 212 -17.45 45.67 65.93
C GLU A 212 -18.72 45.23 65.17
N ALA A 213 -19.44 44.27 65.77
CA ALA A 213 -20.89 43.98 65.68
C ALA A 213 -21.48 43.55 64.32
N ALA A 214 -22.32 42.51 64.20
CA ALA A 214 -22.93 41.58 65.15
C ALA A 214 -23.46 40.39 64.34
N ALA A 215 -23.30 39.19 64.88
CA ALA A 215 -24.03 37.99 64.49
C ALA A 215 -25.19 37.79 65.51
N PRO A 216 -26.13 36.82 65.38
CA PRO A 216 -25.95 35.63 64.56
C PRO A 216 -27.23 35.00 63.94
N GLU A 217 -26.99 33.89 63.23
CA GLU A 217 -27.84 32.70 63.06
C GLU A 217 -28.84 32.61 61.88
N THR A 218 -28.35 31.91 60.85
CA THR A 218 -29.04 30.94 59.97
C THR A 218 -29.85 29.89 60.77
N PRO A 219 -30.46 28.87 60.14
CA PRO A 219 -31.39 28.80 59.00
C PRO A 219 -32.62 27.94 59.38
N ALA A 220 -33.77 28.07 58.71
CA ALA A 220 -34.81 27.03 58.83
C ALA A 220 -35.79 27.07 57.66
N TRP A 221 -35.58 26.20 56.68
CA TRP A 221 -36.66 25.68 55.87
C TRP A 221 -37.29 24.51 56.64
N PRO A 222 -38.61 24.49 56.85
CA PRO A 222 -39.34 23.25 57.00
C PRO A 222 -40.31 23.01 55.82
N PRO A 223 -40.52 21.73 55.47
CA PRO A 223 -41.35 21.29 54.35
C PRO A 223 -42.83 21.14 54.76
N ALA A 224 -43.69 20.82 53.78
CA ALA A 224 -44.79 19.82 53.81
C ALA A 224 -46.00 20.26 52.90
N PRO A 225 -47.08 19.49 52.73
CA PRO A 225 -47.30 18.67 51.52
C PRO A 225 -48.75 18.66 50.97
N ASP A 226 -48.96 17.81 49.96
CA ASP A 226 -50.14 16.96 49.70
C ASP A 226 -51.38 17.45 48.89
N ALA A 227 -51.96 16.43 48.22
CA ALA A 227 -53.30 16.25 47.67
C ALA A 227 -53.66 16.91 46.32
N GLY A 228 -54.17 16.22 45.30
CA GLY A 228 -54.64 14.83 45.13
C GLY A 228 -54.55 14.42 43.64
N ALA A 229 -54.40 13.14 43.28
CA ALA A 229 -55.51 12.18 43.06
C ALA A 229 -56.65 12.82 42.23
N ASP A 230 -57.00 12.32 41.04
CA ASP A 230 -57.61 11.00 40.89
C ASP A 230 -57.78 10.57 39.41
N GLU A 231 -57.69 9.25 39.22
CA GLU A 231 -58.36 8.35 38.26
C GLU A 231 -58.40 8.60 36.73
N ALA A 232 -57.82 7.62 36.02
CA ALA A 232 -58.31 7.09 34.74
C ALA A 232 -59.69 6.41 34.93
N PRO A 233 -60.48 6.16 33.86
CA PRO A 233 -60.27 4.89 33.15
C PRO A 233 -60.62 4.90 31.64
N ALA A 234 -60.26 3.79 31.00
CA ALA A 234 -60.49 3.41 29.61
C ALA A 234 -61.97 3.34 29.19
N THR A 235 -62.24 3.50 27.87
CA THR A 235 -62.94 2.50 27.00
C THR A 235 -63.11 2.97 25.54
N ALA A 236 -62.67 2.11 24.62
CA ALA A 236 -63.31 1.60 23.38
C ALA A 236 -64.15 2.46 22.40
N GLY A 237 -63.80 2.32 21.10
CA GLY A 237 -64.69 2.31 19.91
C GLY A 237 -64.84 3.66 19.18
N ALA A 238 -65.01 3.77 17.86
CA ALA A 238 -65.03 2.87 16.71
C ALA A 238 -65.14 3.74 15.43
N THR A 239 -64.52 3.34 14.30
CA THR A 239 -64.90 3.59 12.88
C THR A 239 -64.90 5.04 12.34
N GLN A 240 -64.52 5.40 11.10
CA GLN A 240 -64.70 4.81 9.76
C GLN A 240 -63.64 5.43 8.79
N SER A 241 -62.91 4.63 8.00
CA SER A 241 -63.08 4.43 6.54
C SER A 241 -62.97 5.66 5.64
N THR A 242 -61.98 5.68 4.73
CA THR A 242 -62.17 5.72 3.26
C THR A 242 -60.80 5.51 2.58
N GLU A 243 -60.64 4.34 1.97
CA GLU A 243 -59.86 4.14 0.74
C GLU A 243 -60.90 4.16 -0.41
N PRO A 244 -60.52 4.40 -1.69
CA PRO A 244 -60.06 3.25 -2.46
C PRO A 244 -59.00 3.53 -3.55
N ASP A 245 -58.35 2.44 -3.96
CA ASP A 245 -57.93 2.05 -5.31
C ASP A 245 -57.19 3.05 -6.22
N ASN A 246 -55.94 2.70 -6.58
CA ASN A 246 -55.71 2.14 -7.91
C ASN A 246 -54.37 1.40 -7.96
N ALA A 247 -54.41 0.13 -8.34
CA ALA A 247 -53.27 -0.70 -8.68
C ALA A 247 -53.24 -0.93 -10.20
N SER A 248 -52.04 -0.85 -10.79
CA SER A 248 -51.56 -1.49 -12.04
C SER A 248 -50.52 -0.54 -12.67
N GLU A 249 -49.42 -0.93 -13.30
CA GLU A 249 -48.77 -2.20 -13.60
C GLU A 249 -47.42 -1.81 -14.26
N THR A 250 -46.32 -2.54 -13.96
CA THR A 250 -45.17 -2.80 -14.86
C THR A 250 -44.31 -1.58 -15.32
N VAL A 251 -43.03 -1.64 -15.70
CA VAL A 251 -42.09 -2.68 -16.16
C VAL A 251 -40.67 -2.23 -15.72
N ALA A 252 -39.80 -3.21 -15.48
CA ALA A 252 -38.35 -3.03 -15.30
C ALA A 252 -37.69 -2.29 -16.49
N GLU A 253 -36.77 -1.37 -16.19
CA GLU A 253 -35.80 -0.89 -17.18
C GLU A 253 -34.38 -1.11 -16.70
N THR A 254 -33.64 -1.86 -17.51
CA THR A 254 -32.27 -2.33 -17.33
C THR A 254 -31.35 -1.38 -18.11
N PRO A 255 -30.21 -0.91 -17.59
CA PRO A 255 -29.29 -0.14 -18.42
C PRO A 255 -28.50 -1.08 -19.35
N ALA A 256 -28.76 -0.95 -20.65
CA ALA A 256 -28.11 -1.69 -21.72
C ALA A 256 -26.69 -1.17 -22.00
N TRP A 257 -25.74 -2.12 -22.01
CA TRP A 257 -24.39 -2.02 -22.53
C TRP A 257 -24.41 -1.94 -24.08
N PRO A 258 -23.53 -1.17 -24.76
CA PRO A 258 -23.53 -1.12 -26.22
C PRO A 258 -22.82 -2.34 -26.85
N PRO A 259 -23.41 -3.02 -27.87
CA PRO A 259 -22.78 -4.16 -28.53
C PRO A 259 -21.73 -3.75 -29.58
N SER A 260 -20.82 -4.69 -29.82
CA SER A 260 -19.76 -4.66 -30.84
C SER A 260 -20.30 -4.64 -32.28
N ALA A 261 -19.41 -4.23 -33.18
CA ALA A 261 -19.45 -4.15 -34.64
C ALA A 261 -20.33 -5.13 -35.43
N PRO A 262 -20.68 -4.79 -36.68
CA PRO A 262 -20.88 -5.77 -37.74
C PRO A 262 -19.77 -5.72 -38.81
N SER A 263 -19.27 -6.91 -39.14
CA SER A 263 -18.63 -7.24 -40.41
C SER A 263 -19.69 -7.63 -41.46
N ALA A 264 -19.56 -7.14 -42.68
CA ALA A 264 -19.99 -7.71 -43.97
C ALA A 264 -19.47 -6.72 -45.04
N GLU A 265 -18.48 -7.03 -45.87
CA GLU A 265 -18.49 -7.91 -47.05
C GLU A 265 -19.49 -7.49 -48.14
N ASP A 266 -19.03 -7.64 -49.40
CA ASP A 266 -19.61 -7.30 -50.72
C ASP A 266 -19.49 -5.83 -51.20
N GLU A 267 -19.04 -5.48 -52.41
CA GLU A 267 -18.44 -6.16 -53.57
C GLU A 267 -18.05 -5.04 -54.59
N LYS A 268 -17.08 -5.31 -55.49
CA LYS A 268 -16.91 -4.74 -56.86
C LYS A 268 -16.00 -3.51 -57.15
N ASP A 269 -14.72 -3.82 -57.42
CA ASP A 269 -14.00 -3.72 -58.73
C ASP A 269 -13.87 -2.38 -59.54
N PRO A 270 -12.92 -2.28 -60.51
CA PRO A 270 -11.89 -1.23 -60.57
C PRO A 270 -12.04 -0.22 -61.74
N ALA A 271 -11.26 0.86 -61.66
CA ALA A 271 -10.71 1.61 -62.80
C ALA A 271 -9.45 2.37 -62.37
#